data_AF-A0A7S3HPJ8-F1
#
_entry.id   AF-A0A7S3HPJ8-F1
#
_cell.length_a   1.000
_cell.length_b   1.000
_cell.length_c   1.000
_cell.angle_alpha   90.00
_cell.angle_beta   90.00
_cell.angle_gamma   90.00
#
_symmetry.space_group_name_H-M   'P 1'
#
loop_
_entity.id
_entity.type
_entity.pdbx_description
1 polymer ?
#
loop_
_entity_poly.entity_id
_entity_poly.type
_entity_poly.pdbx_seq_one_letter_code
_entity_poly.pdbx_strand_id
1 'polypeptide(L)'
;EDINMEKEISFMTSIFGGHEKVRIVRSEECGTCSGSGVKPGAKVKTCKSCNGQGVVNQQQRTPFGMFNNVHTCSTCRGTGQEVDEYCGTCRGKGATTETKELTLKVPKGVENGATMRVAGGGNAGKRGGRRGDLFVQLTVRPDKRFV
;
A
#
# COMPACT_ATOMS: atom_id res chain seq x y z
N GLU A 1 -1.13 3.57 1.04
CA GLU A 1 -1.15 3.13 2.46
C GLU A 1 0.24 3.35 3.02
N ASP A 2 0.31 3.96 4.20
CA ASP A 2 1.57 4.31 4.82
C ASP A 2 2.19 3.08 5.50
N ILE A 3 3.51 3.12 5.69
CA ILE A 3 4.28 2.08 6.39
C ILE A 3 4.90 2.72 7.62
N ASN A 4 4.78 2.06 8.77
CA ASN A 4 5.46 2.46 9.99
C ASN A 4 6.54 1.43 10.31
N MET A 5 7.72 1.88 10.73
CA MET A 5 8.78 1.01 11.21
C MET A 5 9.60 1.69 12.31
N GLU A 6 10.25 0.86 13.11
CA GLU A 6 11.24 1.30 14.07
C GLU A 6 12.65 0.99 13.55
N LYS A 7 13.59 1.91 13.82
CA LYS A 7 14.99 1.73 13.47
C LYS A 7 15.86 2.18 14.63
N GLU A 8 16.63 1.26 15.15
CA GLU A 8 17.67 1.58 16.11
C GLU A 8 18.87 2.26 15.41
N ILE A 9 19.34 3.35 15.98
CA ILE A 9 20.54 4.08 15.54
C ILE A 9 21.53 4.25 16.68
N SER A 10 22.80 4.42 16.33
CA SER A 10 23.83 4.71 17.34
C SER A 10 23.68 6.14 17.89
N PHE A 11 24.09 6.35 19.14
CA PHE A 11 24.20 7.70 19.73
C PHE A 11 25.06 8.65 18.87
N MET A 12 26.14 8.16 18.26
CA MET A 12 26.95 8.99 17.36
C MET A 12 26.16 9.41 16.12
N THR A 13 25.36 8.52 15.53
CA THR A 13 24.49 8.84 14.39
C THR A 13 23.41 9.85 14.79
N SER A 14 22.89 9.79 16.02
CA SER A 14 21.87 10.75 16.46
C SER A 14 22.45 12.16 16.61
N ILE A 15 23.70 12.29 17.09
CA ILE A 15 24.38 13.57 17.26
C ILE A 15 24.90 14.13 15.95
N PHE A 16 25.65 13.34 15.17
CA PHE A 16 26.34 13.81 13.97
C PHE A 16 25.52 13.68 12.68
N GLY A 17 24.39 12.96 12.73
CA GLY A 17 23.64 12.56 11.54
C GLY A 17 24.34 11.44 10.77
N GLY A 18 23.73 11.00 9.67
CA GLY A 18 24.33 9.97 8.83
C GLY A 18 23.37 9.35 7.82
N HIS A 19 23.84 8.27 7.20
CA HIS A 19 23.05 7.47 6.27
C HIS A 19 22.82 6.08 6.84
N GLU A 20 21.56 5.70 6.98
CA GLU A 20 21.15 4.39 7.49
C GLU A 20 20.39 3.63 6.41
N LYS A 21 20.81 2.41 6.12
CA LYS A 21 20.07 1.53 5.21
C LYS A 21 18.97 0.81 5.96
N VAL A 22 17.77 0.79 5.37
CA VAL A 22 16.63 0.03 5.86
C VAL A 22 16.07 -0.82 4.74
N ARG A 23 15.63 -2.03 5.09
CA ARG A 23 14.90 -2.91 4.18
C ARG A 23 13.45 -2.90 4.59
N ILE A 24 12.59 -2.53 3.65
CA ILE A 24 11.14 -2.53 3.83
C ILE A 24 10.51 -3.52 2.87
N VAL A 25 9.45 -4.18 3.33
CA VAL A 25 8.58 -4.97 2.47
C VAL A 25 7.39 -4.08 2.14
N ARG A 26 7.18 -3.79 0.85
CA ARG A 26 6.08 -2.93 0.40
C ARG A 26 5.41 -3.46 -0.86
N SER A 27 4.18 -3.03 -1.06
CA SER A 27 3.47 -3.27 -2.32
C SER A 27 3.99 -2.32 -3.38
N GLU A 28 4.32 -2.86 -4.54
CA GLU A 28 4.73 -2.17 -5.75
C GLU A 28 3.67 -2.35 -6.84
N GLU A 29 3.58 -1.39 -7.74
CA GLU A 29 2.72 -1.52 -8.91
C GLU A 29 3.21 -2.69 -9.76
N CYS A 30 2.29 -3.57 -10.18
CA CYS A 30 2.67 -4.72 -10.98
C CYS A 30 3.12 -4.27 -12.37
N GLY A 31 4.43 -4.36 -12.66
CA GLY A 31 5.01 -3.92 -13.93
C GLY A 31 4.46 -4.65 -15.17
N THR A 32 3.95 -5.87 -15.03
CA THR A 32 3.33 -6.60 -16.15
C THR A 32 2.02 -5.98 -16.62
N CYS A 33 1.21 -5.46 -15.70
CA CYS A 33 -0.15 -4.98 -16.00
C CYS A 33 -0.36 -3.50 -15.69
N SER A 34 0.69 -2.79 -15.27
CA SER A 34 0.67 -1.38 -14.86
C SER A 34 -0.50 -1.05 -13.94
N GLY A 35 -0.64 -1.83 -12.86
CA GLY A 35 -1.68 -1.57 -11.86
C GLY A 35 -3.09 -2.07 -12.20
N SER A 36 -3.38 -2.45 -13.45
CA SER A 36 -4.74 -2.84 -13.87
C SER A 36 -5.21 -4.17 -13.28
N GLY A 37 -4.29 -5.09 -12.98
CA GLY A 37 -4.63 -6.46 -12.60
C GLY A 37 -5.09 -7.34 -13.77
N VAL A 38 -5.15 -6.80 -14.99
CA VAL A 38 -5.60 -7.51 -16.19
C VAL A 38 -4.39 -7.96 -16.99
N LYS A 39 -4.46 -9.14 -17.62
CA LYS A 39 -3.37 -9.59 -18.50
C LYS A 39 -3.29 -8.65 -19.71
N PRO A 40 -2.10 -8.16 -20.10
CA PRO A 40 -1.94 -7.34 -21.30
C PRO A 40 -2.55 -8.02 -22.52
N GLY A 41 -3.42 -7.31 -23.24
CA GLY A 41 -4.12 -7.82 -24.42
C GLY A 41 -5.37 -8.66 -24.14
N ALA A 42 -5.73 -8.91 -22.88
CA ALA A 42 -7.01 -9.56 -22.56
C ALA A 42 -8.19 -8.64 -22.88
N LYS A 43 -9.31 -9.23 -23.30
CA LYS A 43 -10.53 -8.48 -23.56
C LYS A 43 -11.18 -8.11 -22.22
N VAL A 44 -11.60 -6.86 -22.13
CA VAL A 44 -12.29 -6.29 -20.98
C VAL A 44 -13.67 -5.85 -21.44
N LYS A 45 -14.70 -6.34 -20.76
CA LYS A 45 -16.10 -5.96 -21.02
C LYS A 45 -16.68 -5.34 -19.76
N THR A 46 -17.62 -4.42 -19.92
CA THR A 46 -18.37 -3.90 -18.78
C THR A 46 -19.15 -5.02 -18.13
N CYS A 47 -19.05 -5.16 -16.80
CA CYS A 47 -19.78 -6.16 -16.05
C CYS A 47 -21.28 -5.90 -16.19
N LYS A 48 -22.03 -6.89 -16.68
CA LYS A 48 -23.48 -6.75 -16.90
C LYS A 48 -24.26 -6.82 -15.60
N SER A 49 -23.75 -7.56 -14.60
CA SER A 49 -24.43 -7.71 -13.31
C SER A 49 -24.49 -6.42 -12.49
N CYS A 50 -23.52 -5.52 -12.65
CA CYS A 50 -23.49 -4.22 -11.96
C CYS A 50 -23.47 -3.01 -12.91
N ASN A 51 -23.60 -3.22 -14.22
CA ASN A 51 -23.51 -2.18 -15.26
C ASN A 51 -22.29 -1.25 -15.08
N GLY A 52 -21.13 -1.83 -14.74
CA GLY A 52 -19.90 -1.06 -14.54
C GLY A 52 -19.71 -0.45 -13.15
N GLN A 53 -20.71 -0.51 -12.25
CA GLN A 53 -20.64 0.15 -10.94
C GLN A 53 -19.76 -0.59 -9.92
N GLY A 54 -19.46 -1.87 -10.14
CA GLY A 54 -18.69 -2.69 -9.18
C GLY A 54 -19.49 -3.13 -7.94
N VAL A 55 -20.66 -2.55 -7.70
CA VAL A 55 -21.57 -2.90 -6.61
C VAL A 55 -22.96 -3.24 -7.14
N VAL A 56 -23.71 -4.04 -6.40
CA VAL A 56 -25.11 -4.37 -6.68
C VAL A 56 -25.97 -3.96 -5.49
N ASN A 57 -27.12 -3.35 -5.76
CA ASN A 57 -28.05 -2.91 -4.73
C ASN A 57 -29.15 -3.97 -4.58
N GLN A 58 -29.25 -4.58 -3.41
CA GLN A 58 -30.28 -5.56 -3.07
C GLN A 58 -31.29 -4.92 -2.13
N GLN A 59 -32.48 -4.67 -2.65
CA GLN A 59 -33.59 -4.13 -1.88
C GLN A 59 -34.34 -5.29 -1.21
N GLN A 60 -34.23 -5.40 0.11
CA GLN A 60 -34.89 -6.44 0.88
C GLN A 60 -36.04 -5.84 1.70
N ARG A 61 -37.23 -6.44 1.55
CA ARG A 61 -38.39 -6.07 2.34
C ARG A 61 -38.34 -6.79 3.68
N THR A 62 -38.36 -6.04 4.78
CA THR A 62 -38.44 -6.57 6.15
C THR A 62 -39.76 -6.13 6.79
N PRO A 63 -40.20 -6.75 7.91
CA PRO A 63 -41.41 -6.33 8.61
C PRO A 63 -41.39 -4.86 9.08
N PHE A 64 -40.19 -4.26 9.19
CA PHE A 64 -39.98 -2.88 9.61
C PHE A 64 -39.82 -1.88 8.44
N GLY A 65 -39.96 -2.32 7.18
CA GLY A 65 -39.88 -1.46 6.00
C GLY A 65 -39.01 -2.01 4.87
N MET A 66 -38.56 -1.13 3.99
CA MET A 66 -37.66 -1.45 2.88
C MET A 66 -36.22 -1.10 3.27
N PHE A 67 -35.32 -2.10 3.26
CA PHE A 67 -33.90 -1.91 3.48
C PHE A 67 -33.15 -2.10 2.16
N ASN A 68 -32.33 -1.12 1.77
CA ASN A 68 -31.36 -1.28 0.68
C ASN A 68 -30.04 -1.76 1.27
N ASN A 69 -29.51 -2.86 0.76
CA ASN A 69 -28.18 -3.33 1.09
C ASN A 69 -27.29 -3.29 -0.15
N VAL A 70 -26.14 -2.62 -0.04
CA VAL A 70 -25.18 -2.50 -1.13
C VAL A 70 -24.09 -3.54 -0.93
N HIS A 71 -23.98 -4.48 -1.86
CA HIS A 71 -22.96 -5.52 -1.83
C HIS A 71 -21.97 -5.35 -2.99
N THR A 72 -20.73 -5.80 -2.78
CA THR A 72 -19.75 -5.85 -3.87
C THR A 72 -20.24 -6.86 -4.91
N CYS A 73 -20.23 -6.47 -6.19
CA CYS A 73 -20.65 -7.35 -7.27
C CYS A 73 -19.76 -8.60 -7.30
N SER A 74 -20.34 -9.78 -7.13
CA SER A 74 -19.61 -11.06 -7.12
C SER A 74 -18.98 -11.40 -8.47
N THR A 75 -19.65 -11.03 -9.58
CA THR A 75 -19.21 -11.29 -10.96
C THR A 75 -17.88 -10.58 -11.27
N CYS A 76 -17.77 -9.29 -10.96
CA CYS A 76 -16.59 -8.49 -11.27
C CYS A 76 -15.70 -8.19 -10.05
N ARG A 77 -16.09 -8.66 -8.86
CA ARG A 77 -15.39 -8.44 -7.58
C ARG A 77 -15.07 -6.96 -7.29
N GLY A 78 -16.00 -6.06 -7.61
CA GLY A 78 -15.82 -4.62 -7.38
C GLY A 78 -14.98 -3.89 -8.43
N THR A 79 -14.57 -4.54 -9.52
CA THR A 79 -13.86 -3.86 -10.62
C THR A 79 -14.80 -3.13 -11.59
N GLY A 80 -16.06 -3.55 -11.67
CA GLY A 80 -17.00 -3.06 -12.68
C GLY A 80 -16.79 -3.68 -14.06
N GLN A 81 -15.77 -4.52 -14.21
CA GLN A 81 -15.38 -5.11 -15.48
C GLN A 81 -15.32 -6.63 -15.39
N GLU A 82 -15.82 -7.30 -16.42
CA GLU A 82 -15.59 -8.71 -16.66
C GLU A 82 -14.37 -8.84 -17.56
N VAL A 83 -13.41 -9.63 -17.09
CA VAL A 83 -12.10 -9.78 -17.73
C VAL A 83 -11.94 -11.23 -18.11
N ASP A 84 -11.57 -11.49 -19.36
CA ASP A 84 -11.35 -12.85 -19.86
C ASP A 84 -10.16 -13.52 -19.15
N GLU A 85 -9.08 -12.77 -18.87
CA GLU A 85 -7.89 -13.28 -18.20
C GLU A 85 -7.22 -12.25 -17.28
N TYR A 86 -7.01 -12.64 -16.01
CA TYR A 86 -6.30 -11.82 -15.03
C TYR A 86 -4.78 -11.89 -15.21
N CYS A 87 -4.07 -10.84 -14.77
CA CYS A 87 -2.61 -10.83 -14.79
C CYS A 87 -2.06 -11.97 -13.93
N GLY A 88 -1.25 -12.86 -14.51
CA GLY A 88 -0.65 -13.99 -13.81
C GLY A 88 0.34 -13.58 -12.72
N THR A 89 1.10 -12.50 -12.92
CA THR A 89 2.13 -12.02 -11.99
C THR A 89 1.53 -11.56 -10.66
N CYS A 90 0.51 -10.70 -10.70
CA CYS A 90 -0.16 -10.18 -9.50
C CYS A 90 -1.46 -10.91 -9.14
N ARG A 91 -1.87 -11.90 -9.94
CA ARG A 91 -3.12 -12.66 -9.80
C ARG A 91 -4.36 -11.78 -9.67
N GLY A 92 -4.44 -10.74 -10.49
CA GLY A 92 -5.57 -9.80 -10.48
C GLY A 92 -5.49 -8.67 -9.45
N LYS A 93 -4.46 -8.62 -8.60
CA LYS A 93 -4.35 -7.59 -7.54
C LYS A 93 -3.89 -6.22 -8.05
N GLY A 94 -3.22 -6.16 -9.20
CA GLY A 94 -2.59 -4.94 -9.72
C GLY A 94 -1.30 -4.52 -9.01
N ALA A 95 -0.92 -5.20 -7.93
CA ALA A 95 0.30 -4.92 -7.17
C ALA A 95 1.02 -6.22 -6.78
N THR A 96 2.34 -6.12 -6.63
CA THR A 96 3.24 -7.19 -6.18
C THR A 96 3.98 -6.78 -4.92
N THR A 97 4.20 -7.72 -4.00
CA THR A 97 4.97 -7.44 -2.78
C THR A 97 6.46 -7.57 -3.10
N GLU A 98 7.22 -6.51 -2.84
CA GLU A 98 8.67 -6.47 -3.05
C GLU A 98 9.40 -5.99 -1.79
N THR A 99 10.60 -6.53 -1.58
CA THR A 99 11.54 -6.01 -0.57
C THR A 99 12.41 -4.94 -1.23
N LYS A 100 12.42 -3.72 -0.70
CA LYS A 100 13.27 -2.62 -1.16
C LYS A 100 14.23 -2.18 -0.08
N GLU A 101 15.46 -1.88 -0.48
CA GLU A 101 16.44 -1.21 0.37
C GLU A 101 16.35 0.31 0.12
N LEU A 102 16.12 1.08 1.19
CA LEU A 102 16.07 2.53 1.18
C LEU A 102 17.21 3.08 2.02
N THR A 103 17.82 4.17 1.57
CA THR A 103 18.82 4.91 2.36
C THR A 103 18.13 6.08 3.04
N LEU A 104 18.03 6.01 4.36
CA LEU A 104 17.54 7.08 5.22
C LEU A 104 18.65 8.08 5.48
N LYS A 105 18.34 9.37 5.37
CA LYS A 105 19.24 10.45 5.76
C LYS A 105 18.83 10.92 7.15
N VAL A 106 19.54 10.47 8.18
CA VAL A 106 19.30 10.86 9.56
C VAL A 106 19.88 12.26 9.77
N PRO A 107 19.07 13.26 10.15
CA PRO A 107 19.58 14.59 10.45
C PRO A 107 20.41 14.57 11.74
N LYS A 108 21.28 15.57 11.90
CA LYS A 108 22.05 15.76 13.12
C LYS A 108 21.15 16.24 14.27
N GLY A 109 21.46 15.80 15.49
CA GLY A 109 20.73 16.18 16.71
C GLY A 109 19.32 15.59 16.81
N VAL A 110 19.10 14.35 16.34
CA VAL A 110 17.81 13.68 16.54
C VAL A 110 17.68 13.12 17.95
N GLU A 111 16.49 13.29 18.53
CA GLU A 111 16.16 12.76 19.84
C GLU A 111 15.65 11.31 19.76
N ASN A 112 15.74 10.61 20.89
CA ASN A 112 15.15 9.28 21.01
C ASN A 112 13.62 9.34 20.87
N GLY A 113 13.06 8.47 20.03
CA GLY A 113 11.63 8.43 19.72
C GLY A 113 11.21 9.39 18.60
N ALA A 114 12.14 10.13 17.99
CA ALA A 114 11.83 11.00 16.87
C ALA A 114 11.31 10.20 15.65
N THR A 115 10.24 10.68 15.01
CA THR A 115 9.67 10.06 13.82
C THR A 115 10.03 10.85 12.57
N MET A 116 10.66 10.18 11.61
CA MET A 116 11.03 10.73 10.31
C MET A 116 10.09 10.24 9.23
N ARG A 117 9.65 11.15 8.34
CA ARG A 117 8.82 10.81 7.17
C ARG A 117 9.67 10.74 5.90
N VAL A 118 9.59 9.63 5.20
CA VAL A 118 10.13 9.42 3.86
C VAL A 118 8.97 9.42 2.87
N ALA A 119 8.82 10.54 2.14
CA ALA A 119 7.75 10.73 1.19
C ALA A 119 7.79 9.67 0.07
N GLY A 120 6.65 9.04 -0.22
CA GLY A 120 6.55 7.98 -1.24
C GLY A 120 7.28 6.68 -0.88
N GLY A 121 7.75 6.55 0.37
CA GLY A 121 8.41 5.34 0.87
C GLY A 121 7.45 4.18 1.14
N GLY A 122 6.14 4.46 1.27
CA GLY A 122 5.11 3.49 1.62
C GLY A 122 4.61 2.63 0.45
N ASN A 123 3.46 1.99 0.64
CA ASN A 123 2.87 1.09 -0.34
C ASN A 123 2.38 1.84 -1.59
N ALA A 124 2.49 1.19 -2.75
CA ALA A 124 1.81 1.62 -3.98
C ALA A 124 0.31 1.80 -3.75
N GLY A 125 -0.25 2.86 -4.32
CA GLY A 125 -1.68 3.10 -4.27
C GLY A 125 -2.44 2.10 -5.13
N LYS A 126 -3.64 1.74 -4.70
CA LYS A 126 -4.52 0.85 -5.47
C LYS A 126 -4.93 1.55 -6.78
N ARG A 127 -4.95 0.81 -7.89
CA ARG A 127 -5.43 1.27 -9.21
C ARG A 127 -4.78 2.59 -9.68
N GLY A 128 -3.46 2.70 -9.56
CA GLY A 128 -2.73 3.92 -9.97
C GLY A 128 -2.81 5.08 -8.98
N GLY A 129 -3.34 4.85 -7.78
CA GLY A 129 -3.31 5.84 -6.70
C GLY A 129 -1.89 6.18 -6.26
N ARG A 130 -1.73 7.36 -5.63
CA ARG A 130 -0.43 7.80 -5.09
C ARG A 130 0.10 6.80 -4.05
N ARG A 131 1.43 6.72 -3.99
CA ARG A 131 2.13 5.98 -2.94
C ARG A 131 1.87 6.61 -1.57
N GLY A 132 1.79 5.77 -0.55
CA GLY A 132 1.86 6.22 0.83
C GLY A 132 3.28 6.61 1.23
N ASP A 133 3.44 7.07 2.46
CA ASP A 133 4.70 7.47 3.04
C ASP A 133 5.25 6.38 3.97
N LEU A 134 6.56 6.42 4.22
CA LEU A 134 7.21 5.60 5.23
C LEU A 134 7.53 6.49 6.45
N PHE A 135 7.01 6.12 7.61
CA PHE A 135 7.35 6.73 8.88
C PHE A 135 8.32 5.82 9.63
N VAL A 136 9.48 6.38 9.98
CA VAL A 136 10.56 5.68 10.69
C VAL A 136 10.71 6.32 12.06
N GLN A 137 10.32 5.61 13.10
CA GLN A 137 10.61 6.00 14.47
C GLN A 137 12.04 5.57 14.82
N LEU A 138 12.85 6.53 15.26
CA LEU A 138 14.26 6.31 15.59
C LEU A 138 14.39 6.04 17.08
N THR A 139 15.01 4.91 17.42
CA THR A 139 15.39 4.58 18.79
C THR A 139 16.90 4.74 18.92
N VAL A 140 17.35 5.62 19.82
CA VAL A 140 18.77 5.87 20.03
C VAL A 140 19.30 4.85 21.02
N ARG A 141 20.26 4.03 20.58
CA ARG A 141 20.94 3.08 21.46
C ARG A 141 21.78 3.86 22.49
N PRO A 142 21.64 3.56 23.80
CA PRO A 142 22.49 4.14 24.83
C PRO A 142 23.99 3.90 24.55
N ASP A 143 24.82 4.90 24.78
CA ASP A 143 26.28 4.75 24.75
C ASP A 143 26.81 4.73 26.18
N LYS A 144 27.67 3.76 26.53
CA LYS A 144 28.19 3.64 27.90
C LYS A 144 29.02 4.84 28.36
N ARG A 145 29.49 5.68 27.42
CA ARG A 145 30.30 6.88 27.71
C ARG A 145 29.45 8.12 27.98
N PHE A 146 28.17 8.09 27.64
CA PHE A 146 27.28 9.25 27.69
C PHE A 146 25.93 8.83 28.29
N VAL A 147 25.63 9.36 29.48
CA VAL A 147 24.39 9.10 30.23
C VAL A 147 23.47 10.31 30.12
#